data_AF-A0A2H6A2P1-F1
#
_entry.id   AF-A0A2H6A2P1-F1
#
_cell.length_a   1.000
_cell.length_b   1.000
_cell.length_c   1.000
_cell.angle_alpha   90.00
_cell.angle_beta   90.00
_cell.angle_gamma   90.00
#
_symmetry.space_group_name_H-M   'P 1'
#
loop_
_entity.id
_entity.type
_entity.pdbx_description
1 polymer ?
#
loop_
_entity_poly.entity_id
_entity_poly.type
_entity_poly.pdbx_seq_one_letter_code
_entity_poly.pdbx_strand_id
1 'polypeptide(L)'
;MHEQVYDPERAARLVVLLRSIAARINSLQSDAELLAAGPELLKMMGDARSELFHYEVRVTYDTPEVAESRRIVEEAQRAAECLSFEDQEDEEDEPWRG
;
A
#
# COMPACT_ATOMS: atom_id res chain seq x y z
N MET A 1 -1.53 -15.83 8.64
CA MET A 1 -0.78 -14.83 9.44
C MET A 1 -0.51 -13.62 8.56
N HIS A 2 -1.53 -12.79 8.32
CA HIS A 2 -1.42 -11.64 7.42
C HIS A 2 -2.06 -10.44 8.09
N GLU A 3 -1.19 -9.56 8.59
CA GLU A 3 -1.53 -8.20 8.95
C GLU A 3 -0.22 -7.42 9.00
N GLN A 4 0.33 -7.06 7.83
CA GLN A 4 1.35 -6.00 7.75
C GLN A 4 0.74 -4.77 7.08
N VAL A 5 -0.41 -4.40 7.62
CA VAL A 5 -1.13 -3.16 7.33
C VAL A 5 -0.41 -2.09 8.14
N TYR A 6 0.61 -1.47 7.52
CA TYR A 6 1.43 -0.40 8.08
C TYR A 6 2.28 -0.81 9.29
N ASP A 7 3.50 -1.30 9.06
CA ASP A 7 4.49 -1.41 10.13
C ASP A 7 4.84 0.01 10.64
N PRO A 8 4.34 0.43 11.83
CA PRO A 8 4.59 1.78 12.35
C PRO A 8 6.07 1.97 12.66
N GLU A 9 6.80 0.89 12.93
CA GLU A 9 8.24 0.95 13.10
C GLU A 9 8.94 1.34 11.81
N ARG A 10 8.43 0.92 10.65
CA ARG A 10 9.02 1.29 9.35
C ARG A 10 8.84 2.77 9.06
N ALA A 11 7.66 3.31 9.32
CA ALA A 11 7.41 4.75 9.20
C ALA A 11 8.33 5.54 10.16
N ALA A 12 8.48 5.08 11.40
CA ALA A 12 9.40 5.68 12.36
C ALA A 12 10.86 5.63 11.87
N ARG A 13 11.31 4.50 11.32
CA ARG A 13 12.66 4.34 10.74
C ARG A 13 12.89 5.30 9.58
N LEU A 14 11.91 5.46 8.68
CA LEU A 14 12.00 6.42 7.58
C LEU A 14 12.11 7.87 8.09
N VAL A 15 11.30 8.25 9.09
CA VAL A 15 11.39 9.60 9.70
C VAL A 15 12.77 9.84 10.32
N VAL A 16 13.34 8.84 11.01
CA VAL A 16 14.70 8.92 11.57
C VAL A 16 15.74 9.12 10.47
N LEU A 17 15.64 8.38 9.36
CA LEU A 17 16.54 8.49 8.22
C LEU A 17 16.47 9.87 7.55
N LEU A 18 15.27 10.40 7.34
CA LEU A 18 15.10 11.75 6.77
C LEU A 18 15.67 12.84 7.69
N ARG A 19 15.45 12.71 9.00
CA ARG A 19 16.01 13.63 9.99
C ARG A 19 17.53 13.54 10.09
N SER A 20 18.12 12.35 9.90
CA SER A 20 19.58 12.21 9.93
C SER A 20 20.25 12.86 8.72
N ILE A 21 19.62 12.79 7.54
CA ILE A 21 20.08 13.53 6.34
C ILE A 21 20.04 15.04 6.59
N ALA A 22 18.93 15.56 7.12
CA ALA A 22 18.82 16.98 7.43
C ALA A 22 19.85 17.43 8.48
N ALA A 23 20.04 16.63 9.54
CA ALA A 23 21.05 16.89 10.55
C ALA A 23 22.47 16.91 9.96
N ARG A 24 22.77 15.99 9.03
CA ARG A 24 24.06 15.93 8.35
C ARG A 24 24.30 17.19 7.52
N ILE A 25 23.33 17.60 6.71
CA ILE A 25 23.42 18.83 5.91
C ILE A 25 23.66 20.05 6.81
N ASN A 26 22.90 20.17 7.91
CA ASN A 26 23.03 21.29 8.85
C ASN A 26 24.35 21.29 9.63
N SER A 27 25.04 20.13 9.72
CA SER A 27 26.34 20.04 10.39
C SER A 27 27.49 20.61 9.57
N LEU A 28 27.32 20.75 8.25
CA LEU A 28 28.33 21.25 7.33
C LEU A 28 28.30 22.78 7.35
N GLN A 29 29.42 23.40 7.74
CA GLN A 29 29.46 24.82 8.11
C GLN A 29 29.88 25.74 6.94
N SER A 30 30.27 25.16 5.81
CA SER A 30 30.66 25.91 4.62
C SER A 30 30.23 25.21 3.33
N ASP A 31 30.14 25.99 2.25
CA ASP A 31 29.84 25.47 0.92
C ASP A 31 30.89 24.45 0.46
N ALA A 32 32.16 24.64 0.83
CA ALA A 32 33.23 23.71 0.50
C ALA A 32 33.05 22.35 1.20
N GLU A 33 32.67 22.36 2.48
CA GLU A 33 32.35 21.14 3.23
C GLU A 33 31.10 20.46 2.67
N LEU A 34 30.08 21.23 2.30
CA LEU A 34 28.85 20.72 1.71
C LEU A 34 29.12 20.01 0.37
N LEU A 35 29.92 20.64 -0.50
CA LEU A 35 30.29 20.06 -1.79
C LEU A 35 31.19 18.82 -1.62
N ALA A 36 32.11 18.84 -0.65
CA ALA A 36 32.98 17.70 -0.35
C ALA A 36 32.19 16.49 0.21
N ALA A 37 31.11 16.73 0.94
CA ALA A 37 30.22 15.69 1.46
C ALA A 37 29.30 15.07 0.39
N GLY A 38 29.35 15.53 -0.87
CA GLY A 38 28.48 15.08 -1.95
C GLY A 38 28.32 13.55 -2.08
N PRO A 39 29.40 12.74 -2.13
CA PRO A 39 29.30 11.29 -2.21
C PRO A 39 28.59 10.64 -1.01
N GLU A 40 28.81 11.16 0.19
CA GLU A 40 28.14 10.68 1.41
C GLU A 40 26.65 10.99 1.36
N LEU A 41 26.29 12.24 1.05
CA LEU A 41 24.90 12.69 0.97
C LEU A 41 24.12 11.93 -0.10
N LEU A 42 24.74 11.68 -1.27
CA LEU A 42 24.13 10.88 -2.33
C LEU A 42 23.81 9.45 -1.87
N LYS A 43 24.69 8.84 -1.08
CA LYS A 43 24.44 7.51 -0.51
C LYS A 43 23.25 7.55 0.46
N MET A 44 23.23 8.50 1.39
CA MET A 44 22.12 8.61 2.35
C MET A 44 20.78 8.90 1.66
N MET A 45 20.78 9.74 0.63
CA MET A 45 19.60 10.01 -0.20
C MET A 45 19.15 8.78 -0.99
N GLY A 46 20.09 7.94 -1.45
CA GLY A 46 19.79 6.66 -2.09
C GLY A 46 19.06 5.69 -1.16
N ASP A 47 19.53 5.57 0.08
CA ASP A 47 18.91 4.74 1.12
C ASP A 47 17.49 5.27 1.45
N ALA A 48 17.34 6.59 1.61
CA ALA A 48 16.04 7.21 1.86
C ALA A 48 15.06 7.06 0.71
N ARG A 49 15.54 7.15 -0.53
CA ARG A 49 14.70 6.95 -1.72
C ARG A 49 14.14 5.54 -1.79
N SER A 50 14.93 4.51 -1.48
CA SER A 50 14.43 3.12 -1.43
C SER A 50 13.34 2.94 -0.39
N GLU A 51 13.52 3.46 0.83
CA GLU A 51 12.50 3.39 1.88
C GLU A 51 11.26 4.22 1.57
N LEU A 52 11.41 5.39 0.95
CA LEU A 52 10.29 6.21 0.46
C LEU A 52 9.49 5.47 -0.61
N PHE A 53 10.15 4.79 -1.54
CA PHE A 53 9.48 4.00 -2.57
C PHE A 53 8.65 2.86 -1.93
N HIS A 54 9.20 2.18 -0.92
CA HIS A 54 8.44 1.17 -0.18
C HIS A 54 7.25 1.74 0.60
N TYR A 55 7.36 2.98 1.08
CA TYR A 55 6.27 3.68 1.73
C TYR A 55 5.19 4.11 0.72
N GLU A 56 5.57 4.74 -0.40
CA GLU A 56 4.68 5.32 -1.40
C GLU A 56 4.01 4.28 -2.31
N VAL A 57 4.73 3.25 -2.76
CA VAL A 57 4.15 2.19 -3.61
C VAL A 57 3.02 1.45 -2.88
N ARG A 58 3.07 1.37 -1.54
CA ARG A 58 2.00 0.80 -0.71
C ARG A 58 0.82 1.74 -0.47
N VAL A 59 0.97 3.03 -0.80
CA VAL A 59 -0.12 4.02 -0.78
C VAL A 59 -0.82 4.06 -2.15
N THR A 60 -0.10 3.76 -3.24
CA THR A 60 -0.63 3.88 -4.61
C THR A 60 -1.13 2.56 -5.21
N TYR A 61 -0.63 1.40 -4.77
CA TYR A 61 -1.14 0.10 -5.17
C TYR A 61 -1.73 -0.61 -3.96
N ASP A 62 -2.97 -1.09 -4.12
CA ASP A 62 -3.56 -2.06 -3.20
C ASP A 62 -2.54 -3.17 -2.95
N THR A 63 -2.31 -3.48 -1.68
CA THR A 63 -1.49 -4.63 -1.32
C THR A 63 -2.05 -5.89 -2.02
N PRO A 64 -1.23 -6.93 -2.27
CA PRO A 64 -1.72 -8.16 -2.90
C PRO A 64 -2.97 -8.73 -2.23
N GLU A 65 -3.07 -8.57 -0.91
CA GLU A 65 -4.19 -8.97 -0.07
C GLU A 65 -5.45 -8.13 -0.32
N VAL A 66 -5.31 -6.84 -0.59
CA VAL A 66 -6.44 -5.97 -0.98
C VAL A 66 -6.85 -6.21 -2.44
N ALA A 67 -5.91 -6.50 -3.34
CA ALA A 67 -6.22 -6.94 -4.70
C ALA A 67 -6.98 -8.28 -4.70
N GLU A 68 -6.59 -9.22 -3.83
CA GLU A 68 -7.30 -10.49 -3.64
C GLU A 68 -8.69 -10.27 -3.02
N SER A 69 -8.79 -9.42 -2.01
CA SER A 69 -10.08 -9.06 -1.40
C SER A 69 -11.04 -8.42 -2.41
N ARG A 70 -10.56 -7.49 -3.24
CA ARG A 70 -11.36 -6.90 -4.34
C ARG A 70 -11.78 -7.95 -5.35
N ARG A 71 -10.88 -8.86 -5.75
CA ARG A 71 -11.22 -9.95 -6.67
C ARG A 71 -12.32 -10.84 -6.11
N ILE A 72 -12.26 -11.18 -4.81
CA ILE A 72 -13.29 -11.99 -4.13
C ILE A 72 -14.62 -11.23 -4.07
N VAL A 73 -14.60 -9.95 -3.73
CA VAL A 73 -15.82 -9.12 -3.70
C VAL A 73 -16.44 -8.99 -5.09
N GLU A 74 -15.64 -8.75 -6.13
CA GLU A 74 -16.10 -8.70 -7.51
C GLU A 74 -16.66 -10.04 -7.99
N GLU A 75 -16.03 -11.16 -7.62
CA GLU A 75 -16.52 -12.50 -7.94
C GLU A 75 -17.87 -12.79 -7.25
N ALA A 76 -18.00 -12.42 -5.97
CA ALA A 76 -19.24 -12.56 -5.23
C ALA A 76 -20.36 -11.66 -5.78
N GLN A 77 -20.06 -10.42 -6.18
CA GLN A 77 -21.02 -9.53 -6.84
C GLN A 77 -21.47 -10.10 -8.18
N ARG A 78 -20.55 -10.58 -9.00
CA ARG A 78 -20.85 -11.19 -10.30
C ARG A 78 -21.69 -12.47 -10.15
N ALA A 79 -21.42 -13.28 -9.12
CA ALA A 79 -22.23 -14.45 -8.79
C ALA A 79 -23.63 -14.08 -8.31
N ALA A 80 -23.75 -13.04 -7.47
CA ALA A 80 -25.06 -12.53 -7.02
C ALA A 80 -25.88 -11.94 -8.17
N GLU A 81 -25.23 -11.25 -9.11
CA GLU A 81 -25.86 -10.76 -10.34
C GLU A 81 -26.34 -11.92 -11.22
N CYS A 82 -25.54 -12.97 -11.42
CA CYS A 82 -25.96 -14.16 -12.16
C CYS A 82 -27.14 -14.89 -11.50
N LEU A 83 -27.12 -15.06 -10.17
CA LEU A 83 -28.23 -15.68 -9.42
C LEU A 83 -29.51 -14.84 -9.47
N SER A 84 -29.40 -13.51 -9.61
CA SER A 84 -30.56 -12.61 -9.76
C SER A 84 -31.28 -12.78 -11.11
N PHE A 85 -30.68 -13.43 -12.11
CA PHE A 85 -31.31 -13.67 -13.42
C PHE A 85 -31.96 -15.07 -13.54
N GLU A 86 -31.72 -16.00 -12.61
CA GLU A 86 -32.27 -17.36 -12.65
C GLU A 86 -33.53 -17.54 -11.78
N ASP A 87 -34.00 -16.51 -11.07
CA ASP A 87 -35.15 -16.57 -10.14
C ASP A 87 -36.46 -15.99 -10.74
N GLN A 88 -36.56 -15.88 -12.07
CA GLN A 88 -37.80 -15.52 -12.77
C GLN A 88 -38.09 -16.48 -13.93
N GLU A 89 -38.48 -17.71 -13.61
CA GLU A 89 -39.17 -18.73 -14.44
C GLU A 89 -39.10 -20.02 -13.58
N ASP A 90 -40.02 -20.31 -12.67
CA ASP A 90 -41.38 -20.78 -12.96
C ASP A 90 -42.31 -20.56 -11.73
N GLU A 91 -43.24 -19.60 -11.84
CA GLU A 91 -44.51 -19.69 -11.13
C GLU A 91 -45.32 -20.79 -11.83
N GLU A 92 -45.51 -21.97 -11.23
CA GLU A 92 -46.75 -22.75 -11.28
C GLU A 92 -46.63 -24.10 -10.50
N ASP A 93 -47.69 -24.41 -9.75
CA ASP A 93 -48.03 -25.65 -9.02
C ASP A 93 -47.46 -25.92 -7.60
N GLU A 94 -48.03 -25.24 -6.59
CA GLU A 94 -48.08 -25.76 -5.20
C GLU A 94 -49.43 -26.46 -4.89
N PRO A 95 -49.45 -27.79 -4.60
CA PRO A 95 -50.67 -28.61 -4.56
C PRO A 95 -51.41 -28.64 -3.21
N TRP A 96 -51.13 -27.77 -2.24
CA TRP A 96 -51.72 -27.80 -0.87
C TRP A 96 -52.67 -26.64 -0.54
N ARG A 97 -53.25 -25.99 -1.55
CA ARG A 97 -54.41 -25.10 -1.37
C ARG A 97 -55.67 -25.73 -1.95
N GLY A 98 -56.18 -26.77 -1.29
CA GLY A 98 -57.47 -27.39 -1.62
C GLY A 98 -57.77 -28.61 -0.78
#